data_AF-A0A067YJ14-F1
#
_entry.id   AF-A0A067YJ14-F1
#
_cell.length_a   1.000
_cell.length_b   1.000
_cell.length_c   1.000
_cell.angle_alpha   90.00
_cell.angle_beta   90.00
_cell.angle_gamma   90.00
#
_symmetry.space_group_name_H-M   'P 1'
#
loop_
_entity.id
_entity.type
_entity.pdbx_description
1 polymer ?
#
loop_
_entity_poly.entity_id
_entity_poly.type
_entity_poly.pdbx_seq_one_letter_code
_entity_poly.pdbx_strand_id
1 'polypeptide(L)'
;AGPLMAMLFRQMFAKMKKDILKHLQKCVETGKDFNMLLAVKSTTITNGLKYSLATGNWGEQKKAAAAKAGVSQVLNRYTFASTLSHLRRTNTPIGRDGKI
;
A
#
# COMPACT_ATOMS: atom_id res chain seq x y z
N ALA A 1 -0.82 5.96 13.08
CA ALA A 1 -0.63 5.81 11.62
C ALA A 1 0.76 5.31 11.21
N GLY A 2 1.84 5.68 11.92
CA GLY A 2 3.24 5.40 11.53
C GLY A 2 3.57 3.94 11.16
N PRO A 3 3.32 2.94 12.02
CA PRO A 3 3.67 1.54 11.72
C PRO A 3 2.98 0.98 10.47
N LEU A 4 1.72 1.38 10.22
CA LEU A 4 0.98 0.97 9.04
C LEU A 4 1.59 1.58 7.77
N MET A 5 1.88 2.88 7.79
CA MET A 5 2.51 3.58 6.65
C MET A 5 3.90 3.01 6.33
N ALA A 6 4.70 2.72 7.36
CA ALA A 6 6.01 2.10 7.18
C ALA A 6 5.90 0.71 6.53
N MET A 7 4.93 -0.10 6.95
CA MET A 7 4.66 -1.41 6.36
C MET A 7 4.32 -1.29 4.86
N LEU A 8 3.42 -0.36 4.51
CA LEU A 8 2.98 -0.16 3.13
C LEU A 8 4.12 0.37 2.24
N PHE A 9 4.87 1.35 2.74
CA PHE A 9 6.05 1.88 2.05
C PHE A 9 7.09 0.79 1.79
N ARG A 10 7.41 -0.02 2.80
CA ARG A 10 8.35 -1.14 2.66
C ARG A 10 7.94 -2.11 1.55
N GLN A 11 6.64 -2.42 1.44
CA GLN A 11 6.12 -3.30 0.39
C GLN A 11 6.30 -2.69 -1.01
N MET A 12 5.93 -1.42 -1.19
CA MET A 12 6.07 -0.74 -2.48
C MET A 12 7.54 -0.56 -2.89
N PHE A 13 8.40 -0.23 -1.94
CA PHE A 13 9.83 -0.11 -2.16
C PHE A 13 10.48 -1.45 -2.53
N ALA A 14 10.09 -2.54 -1.86
CA ALA A 14 10.57 -3.88 -2.20
C ALA A 14 10.16 -4.30 -3.62
N LYS A 15 8.94 -3.93 -4.05
CA LYS A 15 8.48 -4.15 -5.42
C LYS A 15 9.30 -3.34 -6.43
N MET A 16 9.52 -2.05 -6.16
CA MET A 16 10.35 -1.19 -7.00
C MET A 16 11.77 -1.76 -7.17
N LYS A 17 12.40 -2.22 -6.08
CA LYS A 17 13.72 -2.88 -6.12
C LYS A 17 13.72 -4.09 -7.06
N LYS A 18 12.69 -4.95 -6.97
CA LYS A 18 12.56 -6.14 -7.83
C LYS A 18 12.38 -5.76 -9.30
N ASP A 19 11.62 -4.70 -9.58
CA ASP A 19 11.38 -4.24 -10.95
C ASP A 19 12.66 -3.66 -11.57
N ILE A 20 13.46 -2.91 -10.80
CA ILE A 20 14.78 -2.41 -11.24
C ILE A 20 15.73 -3.58 -11.54
N LEU A 21 15.80 -4.59 -10.66
CA LEU A 21 16.65 -5.76 -10.87
C LEU A 21 16.29 -6.51 -12.17
N LYS A 22 14.99 -6.70 -12.42
CA LYS A 22 14.51 -7.33 -13.66
C LYS A 22 14.85 -6.51 -14.90
N HIS A 23 14.79 -5.18 -14.81
CA HIS A 23 15.18 -4.32 -15.92
C HIS A 23 16.68 -4.44 -16.21
N LEU A 24 17.51 -4.43 -15.17
CA LEU A 24 18.96 -4.64 -15.29
C LEU A 24 19.29 -5.97 -15.95
N GLN A 25 18.68 -7.08 -15.50
CA GLN A 25 18.88 -8.41 -16.08
C GLN A 25 18.59 -8.41 -17.59
N LYS A 26 17.47 -7.80 -18.01
CA LYS A 26 17.11 -7.69 -19.42
C LYS A 26 18.09 -6.84 -20.23
N CYS A 27 18.60 -5.74 -19.67
CA CYS A 27 19.61 -4.92 -20.33
C CYS A 27 20.88 -5.74 -20.59
N VAL A 28 21.34 -6.51 -19.59
CA VAL A 28 22.51 -7.39 -19.70
C VAL A 28 22.28 -8.48 -20.76
N GLU A 29 21.14 -9.18 -20.72
CA GLU A 29 20.81 -10.25 -21.68
C GLU A 29 20.70 -9.75 -23.13
N THR A 30 20.25 -8.51 -23.32
CA THR A 30 20.07 -7.92 -24.66
C THR A 30 21.27 -7.10 -25.13
N GLY A 31 22.33 -7.00 -24.33
CA GLY A 31 23.50 -6.17 -24.63
C GLY A 31 23.19 -4.67 -24.71
N LYS A 32 22.09 -4.22 -24.11
CA LYS A 32 21.69 -2.80 -24.10
C LYS A 32 22.21 -2.09 -22.86
N ASP A 33 22.58 -0.82 -23.00
CA ASP A 33 23.00 -0.01 -21.87
C ASP A 33 21.89 0.14 -20.82
N PHE A 34 22.27 -0.01 -19.56
CA PHE A 34 21.36 0.17 -18.44
C PHE A 34 21.20 1.66 -18.12
N ASN A 35 19.98 2.17 -18.22
CA ASN A 35 19.64 3.53 -17.79
C ASN A 35 18.81 3.49 -16.50
N MET A 36 19.39 4.00 -15.41
CA MET A 36 18.73 4.04 -14.10
C MET A 36 17.41 4.83 -14.11
N LEU A 37 17.34 5.94 -14.85
CA LEU A 37 16.14 6.79 -14.92
C LEU A 37 14.96 6.05 -15.55
N LEU A 38 15.23 5.17 -16.53
CA LEU A 38 14.22 4.33 -17.15
C LEU A 38 13.82 3.14 -16.26
N ALA A 39 14.76 2.66 -15.43
CA ALA A 39 14.53 1.54 -14.52
C ALA A 39 13.62 1.92 -13.34
N VAL A 40 13.77 3.14 -12.82
CA VAL A 40 13.04 3.61 -11.62
C VAL A 40 11.63 4.09 -12.01
N LYS A 41 10.63 3.26 -11.72
CA LYS A 41 9.21 3.61 -11.94
C LYS A 41 8.60 4.26 -10.70
N SER A 42 8.53 5.59 -10.68
CA SER A 42 7.90 6.37 -9.60
C SER A 42 6.43 6.00 -9.35
N THR A 43 5.73 5.59 -10.41
CA THR A 43 4.32 5.17 -10.37
C THR A 43 4.07 3.98 -9.44
N THR A 44 5.06 3.12 -9.20
CA THR A 44 4.92 1.96 -8.31
C THR A 44 4.58 2.38 -6.88
N ILE A 45 5.26 3.39 -6.35
CA ILE A 45 5.03 3.88 -4.98
C ILE A 45 3.79 4.77 -4.96
N THR A 46 3.70 5.75 -5.87
CA THR A 46 2.61 6.73 -5.91
C THR A 46 1.24 6.05 -6.03
N ASN A 47 1.08 5.13 -6.99
CA ASN A 47 -0.21 4.47 -7.21
C ASN A 47 -0.53 3.47 -6.09
N GLY A 48 0.48 2.79 -5.54
CA GLY A 48 0.30 1.88 -4.42
C GLY A 48 -0.22 2.58 -3.17
N LEU A 49 0.39 3.71 -2.81
CA LEU A 49 -0.07 4.53 -1.67
C LEU A 49 -1.46 5.11 -1.93
N LYS A 50 -1.70 5.68 -3.12
CA LYS A 50 -3.01 6.25 -3.50
C LYS A 50 -4.12 5.20 -3.39
N TYR A 51 -3.89 3.99 -3.89
CA TYR A 51 -4.85 2.91 -3.84
C TYR A 51 -5.19 2.48 -2.40
N SER A 52 -4.18 2.21 -1.57
CA SER A 52 -4.41 1.74 -0.21
C SER A 52 -5.09 2.78 0.68
N LEU A 53 -4.75 4.06 0.50
CA LEU A 53 -5.38 5.16 1.24
C LEU A 53 -6.83 5.42 0.78
N ALA A 54 -7.09 5.33 -0.52
CA ALA A 54 -8.42 5.59 -1.07
C ALA A 54 -9.42 4.45 -0.79
N THR A 55 -8.97 3.20 -0.84
CA THR A 55 -9.85 2.02 -0.73
C THR A 55 -9.89 1.42 0.67
N GLY A 56 -8.92 1.75 1.53
CA GLY A 56 -8.77 1.10 2.82
C GLY A 56 -8.22 -0.32 2.76
N ASN A 57 -7.79 -0.80 1.59
CA ASN A 57 -7.14 -2.10 1.41
C ASN A 57 -5.61 -1.96 1.55
N TRP A 58 -5.06 -2.48 2.63
CA TRP A 58 -3.63 -2.38 2.95
C TRP A 58 -2.96 -3.75 2.73
N GLY A 59 -2.33 -3.90 1.56
CA GLY A 59 -1.63 -5.11 1.15
C GLY A 59 -1.56 -5.27 -0.37
N GLU A 60 -0.97 -6.36 -0.84
CA GLU A 60 -0.96 -6.67 -2.27
C GLU A 60 -2.36 -7.07 -2.73
N GLN A 61 -2.87 -6.42 -3.78
CA GLN A 61 -4.18 -6.73 -4.37
C GLN A 61 -4.30 -8.20 -4.80
N LYS A 62 -3.19 -8.83 -5.19
CA LYS A 62 -3.12 -10.26 -5.55
C LYS A 62 -3.25 -11.21 -4.34
N LYS A 63 -3.06 -10.70 -3.12
CA LYS A 63 -3.22 -11.44 -1.86
C LYS A 63 -4.34 -10.82 -1.02
N ALA A 64 -5.45 -10.48 -1.66
CA ALA A 64 -6.57 -9.77 -1.04
C ALA A 64 -7.11 -10.45 0.22
N ALA A 65 -7.10 -11.79 0.29
CA ALA A 65 -7.55 -12.55 1.46
C ALA A 65 -6.68 -12.33 2.72
N ALA A 66 -5.40 -11.97 2.56
CA ALA A 66 -4.49 -11.67 3.67
C ALA A 66 -4.28 -10.15 3.87
N ALA A 67 -4.91 -9.32 3.04
CA ALA A 67 -4.80 -7.88 3.11
C ALA A 67 -5.67 -7.34 4.27
N LYS A 68 -5.16 -6.35 5.00
CA LYS A 68 -5.94 -5.66 6.03
C LYS A 68 -6.94 -4.75 5.33
N ALA A 69 -8.21 -5.11 5.36
CA ALA A 69 -9.29 -4.33 4.77
C ALA A 69 -9.87 -3.31 5.77
N GLY A 70 -10.39 -2.18 5.26
CA GLY A 70 -11.12 -1.18 6.05
C GLY A 70 -10.27 -0.32 6.99
N VAL A 71 -8.96 -0.25 6.77
CA VAL A 71 -8.03 0.52 7.62
C VAL A 71 -8.17 2.03 7.36
N SER A 72 -8.24 2.44 6.09
CA SER A 72 -8.55 3.82 5.71
C SER A 72 -10.04 3.96 5.49
N GLN A 73 -10.64 5.00 6.07
CA GLN A 73 -12.07 5.27 6.02
C GLN A 73 -12.31 6.74 5.69
N VAL A 74 -13.42 7.04 5.03
CA VAL A 74 -13.86 8.42 4.81
C VAL A 74 -14.20 9.05 6.16
N LEU A 75 -13.66 10.25 6.41
CA LEU A 75 -13.85 10.96 7.66
C LEU A 75 -15.32 11.35 7.87
N ASN A 76 -15.87 11.03 9.03
CA ASN A 76 -17.20 11.46 9.42
C ASN A 76 -17.20 12.95 9.82
N ARG A 77 -18.03 13.74 9.13
CA ARG A 77 -18.12 15.21 9.27
C ARG A 77 -19.51 15.71 9.68
N TYR A 78 -20.35 14.87 10.31
CA TYR A 78 -21.71 15.28 10.71
C TYR A 78 -21.71 16.33 11.82
N THR A 79 -20.83 16.19 12.82
CA THR A 79 -20.63 17.17 13.90
C THR A 79 -19.15 17.18 14.29
N PHE A 80 -18.69 18.25 14.95
CA PHE A 80 -17.32 18.31 15.49
C PHE A 80 -17.01 17.12 16.41
N ALA A 81 -17.97 16.75 17.27
CA ALA A 81 -17.87 15.59 18.14
C ALA A 81 -17.73 14.28 17.35
N SER A 82 -18.47 14.13 16.25
CA SER A 82 -18.38 12.97 15.35
C SER A 82 -17.00 12.86 14.69
N THR A 83 -16.45 13.97 14.19
CA THR A 83 -15.10 14.02 13.61
C THR A 83 -14.03 13.63 14.63
N LEU A 84 -14.07 14.21 15.83
CA LEU A 84 -13.09 13.91 16.88
C LEU A 84 -13.22 12.45 17.39
N SER A 85 -14.44 11.93 17.48
CA SER A 85 -14.70 10.52 17.78
C SER A 85 -14.08 9.61 16.72
N HIS A 86 -14.28 9.90 15.43
CA HIS A 86 -13.75 9.09 14.33
C HIS A 86 -12.22 9.03 14.33
N LEU A 87 -11.55 10.17 14.55
CA LEU A 87 -10.07 10.24 14.56
C LEU A 87 -9.41 9.41 15.68
N ARG A 88 -10.14 9.07 16.75
CA ARG A 88 -9.62 8.34 17.91
C ARG A 88 -9.92 6.84 17.88
N ARG A 89 -10.60 6.33 16.84
CA ARG A 89 -10.98 4.92 16.75
C ARG A 89 -9.77 4.01 16.53
N THR A 90 -9.83 2.82 17.12
CA THR A 90 -8.90 1.72 16.89
C THR A 90 -9.71 0.45 16.61
N ASN A 91 -9.40 -0.25 15.52
CA ASN A 91 -10.12 -1.47 15.14
C ASN A 91 -9.36 -2.71 15.60
N THR A 92 -10.06 -3.64 16.26
CA THR A 92 -9.54 -4.97 16.56
C THR A 92 -9.69 -5.87 15.33
N PRO A 93 -8.62 -6.54 14.85
CA PRO A 93 -8.69 -7.43 13.70
C PRO A 93 -9.37 -8.74 14.10
N ILE A 94 -10.70 -8.77 14.09
CA ILE A 94 -11.50 -9.98 14.34
C ILE A 94 -11.98 -10.51 12.99
N GLY A 95 -11.79 -11.82 12.76
CA GLY A 95 -12.32 -12.51 11.58
C GLY A 95 -13.85 -12.46 11.56
N ARG A 96 -14.45 -12.29 10.38
CA ARG A 96 -15.92 -12.19 10.23
C ARG A 96 -16.66 -13.50 10.56
N ASP A 97 -15.95 -14.59 10.82
CA ASP A 97 -16.50 -15.90 11.16
C ASP A 97 -16.87 -16.05 12.66
N GLY A 98 -16.63 -15.02 13.46
CA GLY A 98 -16.81 -15.06 14.92
C GLY A 98 -18.02 -14.30 15.46
N LYS A 99 -19.16 -14.29 14.75
CA LYS A 99 -20.43 -13.92 15.40
C LYS A 99 -21.04 -15.17 16.03
N ILE A 100 -20.86 -15.30 17.35
CA ILE A 100 -21.91 -15.82 18.23
C ILE A 100 -22.84 -14.64 18.53
#